data_AF-A0A6P0NSP8-F1
#
_entry.id   AF-A0A6P0NSP8-F1
#
_cell.length_a   1.000
_cell.length_b   1.000
_cell.length_c   1.000
_cell.angle_alpha   90.00
_cell.angle_beta   90.00
_cell.angle_gamma   90.00
#
_symmetry.space_group_name_H-M   'P 1'
#
loop_
_entity.id
_entity.type
_entity.pdbx_description
1 polymer ?
#
loop_
_entity_poly.entity_id
_entity_poly.type
_entity_poly.pdbx_seq_one_letter_code
_entity_poly.pdbx_strand_id
1 'polypeptide(L)'
;MYVNGMGFLAIERITGVSRTTIMDGVKLVGTLLPDAYEAETIPEVGELEQLETFVGKKNKIWHRSCCRQFSSRYFRLVVGDHSAETFMV
;
A
#
# COMPACT_ATOMS: atom_id res chain seq x y z
N MET A 1 13.96 4.31 -4.79
CA MET A 1 14.03 3.32 -5.89
C MET A 1 12.82 2.39 -5.87
N TYR A 2 12.64 1.54 -4.85
CA TYR A 2 11.50 0.61 -4.76
C TYR A 2 10.12 1.31 -4.70
N VAL A 3 9.96 2.32 -3.83
CA VAL A 3 8.71 3.10 -3.69
C VAL A 3 8.31 3.83 -4.99
N ASN A 4 9.26 4.07 -5.89
CA ASN A 4 9.01 4.69 -7.20
C ASN A 4 8.59 3.66 -8.27
N GLY A 5 8.30 2.41 -7.90
CA GLY A 5 7.82 1.36 -8.80
C GLY A 5 8.91 0.50 -9.45
N MET A 6 10.19 0.64 -9.07
CA MET A 6 11.24 -0.23 -9.63
C MET A 6 11.28 -1.60 -8.95
N GLY A 7 11.32 -2.66 -9.75
CA GLY A 7 11.48 -4.03 -9.27
C GLY A 7 12.86 -4.30 -8.68
N PHE A 8 12.96 -5.21 -7.71
CA PHE A 8 14.22 -5.50 -6.99
C PHE A 8 15.38 -5.91 -7.90
N LEU A 9 15.11 -6.67 -8.97
CA LEU A 9 16.11 -7.04 -9.97
C LEU A 9 16.67 -5.83 -10.72
N ALA A 10 15.83 -4.83 -11.00
CA ALA A 10 16.28 -3.61 -11.67
C ALA A 10 17.16 -2.78 -10.74
N ILE A 11 16.80 -2.71 -9.46
CA ILE A 11 17.59 -2.01 -8.43
C ILE A 11 18.95 -2.68 -8.24
N GLU A 12 19.00 -4.02 -8.20
CA GLU A 12 20.24 -4.79 -8.14
C GLU A 12 21.17 -4.47 -9.32
N ARG A 13 20.64 -4.41 -10.55
CA ARG A 13 21.44 -4.06 -11.74
C ARG A 13 22.03 -2.66 -11.69
N ILE A 14 21.35 -1.70 -11.09
CA ILE A 14 21.79 -0.30 -11.01
C ILE A 14 22.78 -0.09 -9.86
N THR A 15 22.53 -0.73 -8.72
CA THR A 15 23.27 -0.47 -7.47
C THR A 15 24.37 -1.48 -7.17
N GLY A 16 24.35 -2.66 -7.81
CA GLY A 16 25.22 -3.78 -7.49
C GLY A 16 24.89 -4.50 -6.18
N VAL A 17 23.85 -4.07 -5.47
CA VAL A 17 23.39 -4.69 -4.21
C VAL A 17 22.45 -5.85 -4.53
N SER A 18 22.70 -7.02 -3.94
CA SER A 18 21.84 -8.20 -4.13
C SER A 18 20.35 -7.89 -3.85
N ARG A 19 19.45 -8.40 -4.70
CA ARG A 19 18.00 -8.27 -4.49
C ARG A 19 17.51 -8.74 -3.13
N THR A 20 18.18 -9.75 -2.53
CA THR A 20 17.79 -10.26 -1.21
C THR A 20 18.06 -9.22 -0.14
N THR A 21 19.24 -8.60 -0.18
CA THR A 21 19.62 -7.49 0.71
C THR A 21 18.69 -6.30 0.56
N ILE A 22 18.31 -5.95 -0.68
CA ILE A 22 17.34 -4.88 -0.94
C ILE A 22 15.98 -5.23 -0.33
N MET A 23 15.49 -6.45 -0.56
CA MET A 23 14.21 -6.92 0.00
C MET A 23 14.22 -6.90 1.54
N ASP A 24 15.29 -7.37 2.16
CA ASP A 24 15.40 -7.41 3.63
C ASP A 24 15.52 -6.00 4.22
N GLY A 25 16.23 -5.09 3.54
CA GLY A 25 16.25 -3.68 3.90
C GLY A 25 14.86 -3.02 3.82
N VAL A 26 14.09 -3.31 2.77
CA VAL A 26 12.71 -2.81 2.63
C VAL A 26 11.82 -3.36 3.74
N LYS A 27 11.93 -4.65 4.10
CA LYS A 27 11.18 -5.23 5.22
C LYS A 27 11.52 -4.55 6.53
N LEU A 28 12.82 -4.34 6.81
CA LEU A 28 13.28 -3.69 8.03
C LEU A 28 12.69 -2.27 8.16
N VAL A 29 12.81 -1.45 7.12
CA VAL A 29 12.22 -0.10 7.11
C VAL A 29 10.70 -0.15 7.21
N GLY A 30 10.06 -1.16 6.61
CA GLY A 30 8.62 -1.39 6.72
C GLY A 30 8.14 -1.57 8.15
N THR A 31 8.94 -2.19 9.03
CA THR A 31 8.58 -2.34 10.46
C THR A 31 8.58 -1.02 11.25
N LEU A 32 9.16 0.04 10.69
CA LEU A 32 9.13 1.38 11.29
C LEU A 32 7.87 2.16 10.94
N LEU A 33 7.08 1.70 9.97
CA LEU A 33 5.85 2.35 9.55
C LEU A 33 4.71 1.98 10.50
N PRO A 34 3.82 2.93 10.82
CA PRO A 34 2.61 2.62 11.57
C PRO A 34 1.67 1.74 10.74
N ASP A 35 0.93 0.84 11.41
CA ASP A 35 -0.02 -0.06 10.75
C ASP A 35 -1.12 0.70 9.99
N ALA A 36 -1.54 1.86 10.51
CA ALA A 36 -2.50 2.75 9.88
C ALA A 36 -2.11 4.22 10.09
N TYR A 37 -2.50 5.06 9.13
CA TYR A 37 -2.45 6.50 9.30
C TYR A 37 -3.64 6.93 10.18
N GLU A 38 -3.36 7.42 11.38
CA GLU A 38 -4.35 8.06 12.25
C GLU A 38 -4.53 9.51 11.79
N ALA A 39 -5.63 9.79 11.12
CA ALA A 39 -5.93 11.14 10.65
C ALA A 39 -6.47 12.01 11.80
N GLU A 40 -5.97 13.24 11.90
CA GLU A 40 -6.41 14.20 12.93
C GLU A 40 -7.90 14.57 12.82
N THR A 41 -8.48 14.49 11.62
CA THR A 41 -9.89 14.82 11.36
C THR A 41 -10.49 13.87 10.33
N ILE A 42 -11.61 13.23 10.67
CA ILE A 42 -12.42 12.45 9.73
C ILE A 42 -13.12 13.43 8.77
N PRO A 43 -12.97 13.29 7.44
CA PRO A 43 -13.64 14.18 6.49
C PRO A 43 -15.15 13.92 6.45
N GLU A 44 -15.96 14.97 6.32
CA GLU A 44 -17.42 14.84 6.16
C GLU A 44 -17.81 14.17 4.83
N VAL A 45 -17.00 14.35 3.79
CA VAL A 45 -17.16 13.74 2.46
C VAL A 45 -15.82 13.17 2.01
N GLY A 46 -15.82 11.91 1.60
CA GLY A 46 -14.65 11.20 1.06
C GLY A 46 -15.03 10.38 -0.17
N GLU A 47 -14.10 10.26 -1.11
CA GLU A 47 -14.23 9.42 -2.29
C GLU A 47 -13.61 8.05 -1.99
N LEU A 48 -14.36 6.98 -2.24
CA LEU A 48 -13.89 5.62 -2.08
C LEU A 48 -13.36 5.08 -3.41
N GLU A 49 -12.04 4.94 -3.51
CA GLU A 49 -11.38 4.30 -4.65
C GLU A 49 -11.13 2.82 -4.36
N GLN A 50 -11.30 1.97 -5.37
CA GLN A 50 -11.05 0.53 -5.27
C GLN A 50 -10.08 0.11 -6.38
N LEU A 51 -9.06 -0.66 -6.01
CA LEU A 51 -8.06 -1.19 -6.91
C LEU A 51 -7.94 -2.70 -6.68
N GLU A 52 -8.16 -3.48 -7.74
CA GLU A 52 -7.94 -4.92 -7.73
C GLU A 52 -6.46 -5.21 -8.03
N THR A 53 -5.82 -6.05 -7.22
CA THR A 53 -4.47 -6.56 -7.50
C THR A 53 -4.38 -8.07 -7.31
N PHE A 54 -3.28 -8.65 -7.80
CA PHE A 54 -2.99 -10.07 -7.66
C PHE A 54 -1.82 -10.27 -6.70
N VAL A 55 -2.03 -11.12 -5.69
CA VAL A 55 -0.97 -11.57 -4.79
C VAL A 55 -0.77 -13.08 -4.96
N GLY A 56 0.46 -13.46 -5.34
CA GLY A 56 0.83 -14.85 -5.57
C GLY A 56 0.18 -15.45 -6.83
N LYS A 57 -0.06 -16.77 -6.80
CA LYS A 57 -0.42 -17.52 -8.02
C LYS A 57 -1.85 -17.30 -8.53
N LYS A 58 -2.78 -16.71 -7.75
CA LYS A 58 -4.17 -16.44 -8.17
C LYS A 58 -5.08 -15.74 -7.14
N ASN A 59 -4.56 -15.27 -6.00
CA ASN A 59 -5.42 -14.63 -5.01
C ASN A 59 -5.62 -13.17 -5.40
N LYS A 60 -6.85 -12.85 -5.78
CA LYS A 60 -7.30 -11.47 -5.99
C LYS A 60 -7.41 -10.82 -4.63
N ILE A 61 -6.73 -9.70 -4.46
CA ILE A 61 -6.83 -8.86 -3.28
C ILE A 61 -7.33 -7.50 -3.72
N TRP A 62 -8.24 -6.96 -2.92
CA TRP A 62 -8.83 -5.65 -3.16
C TRP A 62 -8.18 -4.65 -2.22
N HIS A 63 -7.62 -3.62 -2.82
CA HIS A 63 -7.19 -2.42 -2.13
C HIS A 63 -8.34 -1.42 -2.20
N ARG A 64 -8.76 -0.90 -1.07
CA ARG A 64 -9.68 0.24 -1.04
C ARG A 64 -9.03 1.39 -0.32
N SER A 65 -9.06 2.55 -0.95
CA SER A 65 -8.51 3.78 -0.41
C SER A 65 -9.62 4.80 -0.28
N CYS A 66 -9.70 5.47 0.87
CA CYS A 66 -10.56 6.63 1.01
C CYS A 66 -9.73 7.89 0.80
N CYS A 67 -10.10 8.70 -0.17
CA CYS A 67 -9.49 10.00 -0.47
C CYS A 67 -10.36 11.12 0.07
N ARG A 68 -9.74 12.14 0.66
CA ARG A 68 -10.45 13.37 0.99
C ARG A 68 -10.65 14.17 -0.29
N GLN A 69 -11.90 14.49 -0.65
CA GLN A 69 -12.20 15.14 -1.94
C GLN A 69 -11.46 16.47 -2.15
N PHE A 70 -11.20 17.23 -1.08
CA PHE A 70 -10.54 18.53 -1.13
C PHE A 70 -9.03 18.51 -0.83
N SER A 71 -8.44 17.33 -0.58
CA SER A 71 -6.99 17.20 -0.46
C SER A 71 -6.57 15.85 -1.03
N SER A 72 -5.66 15.81 -2.01
CA SER A 72 -5.13 14.58 -2.64
C SER A 72 -4.30 13.68 -1.68
N ARG A 73 -4.66 13.64 -0.40
CA ARG A 73 -4.09 12.76 0.62
C ARG A 73 -5.04 11.60 0.86
N TYR A 74 -4.48 10.40 0.79
CA TYR A 74 -5.16 9.18 1.19
C TYR A 74 -5.36 9.18 2.71
N PHE A 75 -6.58 8.87 3.13
CA PHE A 75 -6.99 8.85 4.53
C PHE A 75 -6.75 7.48 5.15
N ARG A 76 -7.10 6.41 4.44
CA ARG A 76 -6.97 5.03 4.91
C ARG A 76 -6.89 4.08 3.73
N LEU A 77 -6.01 3.09 3.83
CA LEU A 77 -5.92 1.96 2.90
C LEU A 77 -6.31 0.69 3.65
N VAL A 78 -7.29 -0.04 3.14
CA VAL A 78 -7.67 -1.36 3.63
C VAL A 78 -7.40 -2.39 2.55
N VAL A 79 -6.79 -3.51 2.95
CA VAL A 79 -6.44 -4.63 2.06
C VAL A 79 -7.27 -5.83 2.49
N GLY A 80 -8.06 -6.38 1.57
CA GLY A 80 -8.95 -7.48 1.92
C GLY A 80 -9.64 -8.14 0.72
N ASP A 81 -10.70 -8.88 1.03
CA ASP A 81 -11.60 -9.49 0.07
C ASP A 81 -12.62 -8.48 -0.48
N HIS A 82 -13.33 -8.85 -1.55
CA HIS A 82 -14.40 -8.04 -2.12
C HIS A 82 -15.70 -8.19 -1.32
N SER A 83 -15.65 -7.97 -0.01
CA SER A 83 -16.79 -8.10 0.91
C SER A 83 -17.25 -6.74 1.44
N ALA A 84 -18.54 -6.67 1.81
CA ALA A 84 -19.19 -5.58 2.53
C ALA A 84 -18.73 -5.48 4.00
N GLU A 85 -18.17 -6.55 4.56
CA GLU A 85 -17.80 -6.62 5.97
C GLU A 85 -16.46 -5.95 6.28
N THR A 86 -15.55 -5.92 5.29
CA THR A 86 -14.28 -5.16 5.34
C THR A 86 -14.49 -3.64 5.38
N PHE A 87 -15.73 -3.14 5.30
CA PHE A 87 -16.09 -1.71 5.32
C PHE A 87 -16.44 -1.16 6.71
N MET A 88 -16.66 -2.01 7.73
CA MET A 88 -17.22 -1.59 9.05
C MET A 88 -16.16 -1.39 10.15
N VAL A 89 -14.87 -1.46 9.81
CA VAL A 89 -13.73 -1.28 10.75
C VAL A 89 -13.03 0.03 10.46
#